data_AF-A0A101G473-F1
#
_entry.id   AF-A0A101G473-F1
#
_cell.length_a   1.000
_cell.length_b   1.000
_cell.length_c   1.000
_cell.angle_alpha   90.00
_cell.angle_beta   90.00
_cell.angle_gamma   90.00
#
_symmetry.space_group_name_H-M   'P 1'
#
loop_
_entity.id
_entity.type
_entity.pdbx_description
1 polymer ?
#
loop_
_entity_poly.entity_id
_entity_poly.type
_entity_poly.pdbx_seq_one_letter_code
_entity_poly.pdbx_strand_id
1 'polypeptide(L)'
;MVMNDSTIVESEISDSAVVYHRAFVKNSVLQTKATVADDCTITNSCLEENSYIGHRSMFISSYIGVGSYIGSDGVVKNTKIGNYSSLSWQISAGGGKHQIDCASSYSDDWWKRTFNVDLGRTTTTEKCFIGNDVWIGSGAIILGGI
;
A
#
# COMPACT_ATOMS: atom_id res chain seq x y z
N MET A 1 -16.14 -2.39 14.00
CA MET A 1 -15.66 -3.56 14.80
C MET A 1 -14.16 -3.70 14.64
N VAL A 2 -13.39 -3.57 15.72
CA VAL A 2 -11.92 -3.76 15.71
C VAL A 2 -11.59 -4.95 16.59
N MET A 3 -10.82 -5.91 16.08
CA MET A 3 -10.41 -7.08 16.86
C MET A 3 -9.38 -6.70 17.94
N ASN A 4 -9.48 -7.34 19.11
CA ASN A 4 -8.67 -6.99 20.29
C ASN A 4 -7.16 -7.26 20.13
N ASP A 5 -6.78 -8.13 19.19
CA ASP A 5 -5.40 -8.45 18.87
C ASP A 5 -4.81 -7.58 17.75
N SER A 6 -5.53 -6.54 17.32
CA SER A 6 -5.07 -5.55 16.35
C SER A 6 -4.56 -4.29 17.02
N THR A 7 -3.59 -3.65 16.38
CA THR A 7 -2.91 -2.47 16.89
C THR A 7 -3.30 -1.24 16.09
N ILE A 8 -3.90 -0.25 16.77
CA ILE A 8 -4.31 1.03 16.18
C ILE A 8 -3.49 2.14 16.84
N VAL A 9 -2.80 2.95 16.05
CA VAL A 9 -1.92 4.04 16.51
C VAL A 9 -2.24 5.31 15.74
N GLU A 10 -2.56 6.40 16.43
CA GLU A 10 -2.70 7.74 15.79
C GLU A 10 -3.62 7.72 14.56
N SER A 11 -4.74 6.97 14.61
CA SER A 11 -5.59 6.69 13.46
C SER A 11 -7.06 6.98 13.76
N GLU A 12 -7.80 7.42 12.75
CA GLU A 12 -9.22 7.72 12.81
C GLU A 12 -10.00 6.57 12.16
N ILE A 13 -10.84 5.87 12.94
CA ILE A 13 -11.57 4.69 12.48
C ILE A 13 -13.07 4.93 12.70
N SER A 14 -13.86 4.89 11.61
CA SER A 14 -15.32 4.93 11.71
C SER A 14 -15.84 3.76 12.56
N ASP A 15 -16.88 4.00 13.36
CA ASP A 15 -17.54 2.95 14.17
C ASP A 15 -17.97 1.74 13.34
N SER A 16 -18.35 1.98 12.09
CA SER A 16 -18.79 0.96 11.13
C SER A 16 -17.66 0.30 10.34
N ALA A 17 -16.43 0.82 10.41
CA ALA A 17 -15.27 0.18 9.79
C ALA A 17 -14.93 -1.12 10.51
N VAL A 18 -14.32 -2.05 9.79
CA VAL A 18 -13.93 -3.35 10.33
C VAL A 18 -12.42 -3.54 10.21
N VAL A 19 -11.77 -3.85 11.33
CA VAL A 19 -10.36 -4.23 11.37
C VAL A 19 -10.27 -5.61 12.00
N TYR A 20 -9.87 -6.59 11.19
CA TYR A 20 -9.74 -8.00 11.57
C TYR A 20 -8.42 -8.27 12.31
N HIS A 21 -8.07 -9.54 12.54
CA HIS A 21 -7.06 -9.97 13.52
C HIS A 21 -5.63 -9.60 13.12
N ARG A 22 -4.80 -9.28 14.12
CA ARG A 22 -3.36 -8.98 13.97
C ARG A 22 -3.04 -7.90 12.93
N ALA A 23 -4.01 -7.04 12.62
CA ALA A 23 -3.80 -5.91 11.73
C ALA A 23 -3.08 -4.79 12.49
N PHE A 24 -2.16 -4.11 11.80
CA PHE A 24 -1.47 -2.93 12.29
C PHE A 24 -1.91 -1.72 11.48
N VAL A 25 -2.55 -0.73 12.12
CA VAL A 25 -3.01 0.51 11.50
C VAL A 25 -2.37 1.69 12.21
N LYS A 26 -1.62 2.52 11.46
CA LYS A 26 -0.94 3.70 12.01
C LYS A 26 -1.13 4.93 11.13
N ASN A 27 -1.36 6.10 11.72
CA ASN A 27 -1.46 7.39 11.01
C ASN A 27 -2.42 7.30 9.81
N SER A 28 -3.56 6.64 9.99
CA SER A 28 -4.45 6.31 8.88
C SER A 28 -5.90 6.63 9.18
N VAL A 29 -6.70 6.80 8.12
CA VAL A 29 -8.14 7.06 8.21
C VAL A 29 -8.90 5.92 7.55
N LEU A 30 -9.83 5.31 8.29
CA LEU A 30 -10.73 4.27 7.78
C LEU A 30 -12.16 4.78 7.88
N GLN A 31 -12.76 5.05 6.73
CA GLN A 31 -14.12 5.59 6.65
C GLN A 31 -15.20 4.51 6.82
N THR A 32 -16.46 4.93 6.70
CA THR A 32 -17.65 4.10 6.89
C THR A 32 -17.56 2.77 6.13
N LYS A 33 -17.72 1.65 6.83
CA LYS A 33 -17.67 0.28 6.28
C LYS A 33 -16.36 -0.09 5.55
N ALA A 34 -15.30 0.71 5.67
CA ALA A 34 -13.98 0.32 5.21
C ALA A 34 -13.52 -0.93 5.98
N THR A 35 -12.87 -1.86 5.29
CA THR A 35 -12.49 -3.14 5.87
C THR A 35 -11.01 -3.44 5.66
N VAL A 36 -10.33 -3.77 6.76
CA VAL A 36 -8.95 -4.24 6.79
C VAL A 36 -8.96 -5.68 7.28
N ALA A 37 -8.60 -6.62 6.41
CA ALA A 37 -8.55 -8.04 6.72
C ALA A 37 -7.39 -8.42 7.66
N ASP A 38 -7.28 -9.72 7.98
CA ASP A 38 -6.26 -10.22 8.92
C ASP A 38 -4.84 -9.95 8.43
N ASP A 39 -3.93 -9.75 9.38
CA ASP A 39 -2.48 -9.65 9.15
C ASP A 39 -2.07 -8.49 8.21
N CYS A 40 -2.92 -7.47 8.07
CA CYS A 40 -2.63 -6.31 7.24
C CYS A 40 -1.74 -5.29 7.95
N THR A 41 -0.92 -4.58 7.18
CA THR A 41 -0.17 -3.40 7.64
C THR A 41 -0.62 -2.18 6.86
N ILE A 42 -1.29 -1.24 7.55
CA ILE A 42 -1.80 0.01 6.99
C ILE A 42 -1.08 1.17 7.66
N THR A 43 -0.35 1.99 6.89
CA THR A 43 0.37 3.14 7.46
C THR A 43 0.26 4.39 6.58
N ASN A 44 0.09 5.56 7.20
CA ASN A 44 0.02 6.85 6.50
C ASN A 44 -0.99 6.85 5.34
N SER A 45 -2.15 6.20 5.52
CA SER A 45 -3.05 5.86 4.41
C SER A 45 -4.51 6.22 4.68
N CYS A 46 -5.30 6.28 3.63
CA CYS A 46 -6.74 6.53 3.71
C CYS A 46 -7.52 5.47 2.94
N LEU A 47 -8.52 4.88 3.61
CA LEU A 47 -9.47 3.94 3.05
C LEU A 47 -10.85 4.60 3.07
N GLU A 48 -11.39 4.89 1.88
CA GLU A 48 -12.72 5.48 1.76
C GLU A 48 -13.85 4.48 2.01
N GLU A 49 -15.08 4.97 1.96
CA GLU A 49 -16.27 4.20 2.27
C GLU A 49 -16.37 2.89 1.47
N ASN A 50 -16.71 1.80 2.18
CA ASN A 50 -16.84 0.45 1.61
C ASN A 50 -15.58 -0.07 0.88
N SER A 51 -14.41 0.54 1.06
CA SER A 51 -13.16 0.02 0.52
C SER A 51 -12.68 -1.21 1.30
N TYR A 52 -11.90 -2.07 0.65
CA TYR A 52 -11.42 -3.32 1.26
C TYR A 52 -9.94 -3.58 0.96
N ILE A 53 -9.18 -3.94 2.00
CA ILE A 53 -7.80 -4.41 1.90
C ILE A 53 -7.75 -5.87 2.37
N GLY A 54 -7.42 -6.77 1.43
CA GLY A 54 -7.37 -8.21 1.65
C GLY A 54 -6.22 -8.68 2.52
N HIS A 55 -6.32 -9.91 3.01
CA HIS A 55 -5.45 -10.49 4.04
C HIS A 55 -3.96 -10.35 3.70
N ARG A 56 -3.12 -10.18 4.74
CA ARG A 56 -1.65 -10.14 4.61
C ARG A 56 -1.15 -9.05 3.65
N SER A 57 -1.92 -8.00 3.45
CA SER A 57 -1.54 -6.91 2.54
C SER A 57 -0.81 -5.79 3.28
N MET A 58 0.07 -5.12 2.53
CA MET A 58 0.79 -3.92 2.96
C MET A 58 0.27 -2.72 2.17
N PHE A 59 -0.31 -1.75 2.86
CA PHE A 59 -0.86 -0.53 2.27
C PHE A 59 -0.21 0.69 2.94
N ILE A 60 0.75 1.32 2.26
CA ILE A 60 1.65 2.31 2.85
C ILE A 60 1.60 3.61 2.05
N SER A 61 1.44 4.74 2.74
CA SER A 61 1.45 6.07 2.12
C SER A 61 0.51 6.17 0.91
N SER A 62 -0.66 5.53 1.01
CA SER A 62 -1.55 5.26 -0.12
C SER A 62 -3.00 5.65 0.17
N TYR A 63 -3.79 5.76 -0.89
CA TYR A 63 -5.21 6.10 -0.83
C TYR A 63 -6.00 5.12 -1.70
N ILE A 64 -7.14 4.64 -1.20
CA ILE A 64 -8.09 3.83 -1.95
C ILE A 64 -9.49 4.44 -1.89
N GLY A 65 -10.05 4.70 -3.06
CA GLY A 65 -11.35 5.33 -3.22
C GLY A 65 -12.54 4.43 -2.88
N VAL A 66 -13.73 5.04 -2.88
CA VAL A 66 -15.01 4.39 -2.53
C VAL A 66 -15.21 3.08 -3.27
N GLY A 67 -15.56 2.03 -2.53
CA GLY A 67 -15.95 0.72 -3.08
C GLY A 67 -14.85 -0.03 -3.83
N SER A 68 -13.63 0.50 -3.85
CA SER A 68 -12.47 -0.19 -4.43
C SER A 68 -11.93 -1.23 -3.47
N TYR A 69 -11.32 -2.28 -4.02
CA TYR A 69 -10.71 -3.31 -3.20
C TYR A 69 -9.38 -3.79 -3.75
N ILE A 70 -8.56 -4.30 -2.84
CA ILE A 70 -7.36 -5.08 -3.14
C ILE A 70 -7.56 -6.48 -2.56
N GLY A 71 -7.29 -7.51 -3.36
CA GLY A 71 -7.28 -8.90 -2.90
C GLY A 71 -6.16 -9.17 -1.87
N SER A 72 -6.06 -10.41 -1.41
CA SER A 72 -5.02 -10.79 -0.45
C SER A 72 -3.60 -10.66 -1.01
N ASP A 73 -2.62 -10.56 -0.11
CA ASP A 73 -1.19 -10.56 -0.41
C ASP A 73 -0.75 -9.39 -1.31
N GLY A 74 -1.47 -8.26 -1.25
CA GLY A 74 -1.14 -7.05 -2.01
C GLY A 74 -0.05 -6.22 -1.34
N VAL A 75 0.86 -5.66 -2.14
CA VAL A 75 1.86 -4.68 -1.67
C VAL A 75 1.66 -3.38 -2.43
N VAL A 76 1.01 -2.42 -1.80
CA VAL A 76 0.69 -1.10 -2.37
C VAL A 76 1.39 -0.01 -1.57
N LYS A 77 2.26 0.74 -2.24
CA LYS A 77 3.03 1.82 -1.65
C LYS A 77 2.84 3.07 -2.50
N ASN A 78 2.78 4.25 -1.89
CA ASN A 78 2.76 5.55 -2.60
C ASN A 78 1.76 5.63 -3.76
N THR A 79 0.60 4.97 -3.63
CA THR A 79 -0.35 4.81 -4.74
C THR A 79 -1.69 5.47 -4.39
N LYS A 80 -2.27 6.16 -5.36
CA LYS A 80 -3.66 6.63 -5.30
C LYS A 80 -4.51 5.77 -6.21
N ILE A 81 -5.44 5.03 -5.63
CA ILE A 81 -6.43 4.21 -6.33
C ILE A 81 -7.76 4.95 -6.33
N GLY A 82 -8.38 5.10 -7.50
CA GLY A 82 -9.70 5.69 -7.66
C GLY A 82 -10.83 4.82 -7.10
N ASN A 83 -12.06 5.21 -7.41
CA ASN A 83 -13.29 4.56 -6.95
C ASN A 83 -13.66 3.36 -7.82
N TYR A 84 -14.34 2.38 -7.23
CA TYR A 84 -14.90 1.20 -7.90
C TYR A 84 -13.88 0.35 -8.67
N SER A 85 -12.61 0.42 -8.27
CA SER A 85 -11.51 -0.32 -8.88
C SER A 85 -11.33 -1.69 -8.22
N SER A 86 -11.13 -2.70 -9.05
CA SER A 86 -11.07 -4.11 -8.67
C SER A 86 -9.64 -4.63 -8.85
N LEU A 87 -8.85 -4.60 -7.79
CA LEU A 87 -7.48 -5.11 -7.81
C LEU A 87 -7.48 -6.52 -7.22
N SER A 88 -7.04 -7.50 -8.00
CA SER A 88 -6.97 -8.91 -7.59
C SER A 88 -5.91 -9.14 -6.49
N TRP A 89 -5.66 -10.41 -6.15
CA TRP A 89 -4.66 -10.80 -5.15
C TRP A 89 -3.24 -10.80 -5.72
N GLN A 90 -2.25 -10.74 -4.84
CA GLN A 90 -0.82 -10.78 -5.16
C GLN A 90 -0.38 -9.66 -6.12
N ILE A 91 -1.00 -8.48 -6.03
CA ILE A 91 -0.58 -7.32 -6.83
C ILE A 91 0.53 -6.54 -6.10
N SER A 92 1.41 -5.90 -6.88
CA SER A 92 2.39 -4.95 -6.36
C SER A 92 2.26 -3.61 -7.07
N ALA A 93 2.13 -2.51 -6.33
CA ALA A 93 1.95 -1.18 -6.90
C ALA A 93 2.78 -0.11 -6.18
N GLY A 94 3.35 0.81 -6.96
CA GLY A 94 4.03 2.02 -6.47
C GLY A 94 5.27 1.78 -5.60
N GLY A 95 5.96 0.65 -5.88
CA GLY A 95 7.28 0.37 -5.33
C GLY A 95 8.34 1.38 -5.75
N GLY A 96 9.47 1.38 -5.03
CA GLY A 96 10.60 2.25 -5.34
C GLY A 96 11.19 1.94 -6.72
N LYS A 97 11.61 3.00 -7.44
CA LYS A 97 12.23 2.88 -8.75
C LYS A 97 13.74 2.78 -8.60
N HIS A 98 14.32 1.70 -9.13
CA HIS A 98 15.77 1.58 -9.24
C HIS A 98 16.27 2.45 -10.39
N GLN A 99 17.42 3.10 -10.19
CA GLN A 99 18.15 3.74 -11.28
C GLN A 99 18.69 2.64 -12.21
N ILE A 100 18.18 2.63 -13.44
CA ILE A 100 18.55 1.65 -14.48
C ILE A 100 19.37 2.30 -15.62
N ASP A 101 19.57 3.61 -15.53
CA ASP A 101 20.35 4.46 -16.43
C ASP A 101 21.81 4.65 -15.95
N CYS A 102 22.30 3.74 -15.11
CA CYS A 102 23.65 3.78 -14.56
C CYS A 102 24.33 2.41 -14.68
N ALA A 103 25.65 2.36 -14.45
CA ALA A 103 26.45 1.15 -14.65
C ALA A 103 26.05 -0.06 -13.78
N SER A 104 25.24 0.14 -12.74
CA SER A 104 24.77 -0.93 -11.85
C SER A 104 23.46 -0.54 -11.18
N SER A 105 22.48 -1.46 -11.20
CA SER A 105 21.18 -1.34 -10.52
C SER A 105 21.25 -1.58 -9.00
N TYR A 106 22.44 -1.88 -8.48
CA TYR A 106 22.71 -2.02 -7.05
C TYR A 106 22.39 -0.68 -6.35
N SER A 107 21.47 -0.72 -5.39
CA SER A 107 20.99 0.51 -4.74
C SER A 107 22.07 1.13 -3.84
N ASP A 108 21.92 2.42 -3.56
CA ASP A 108 22.85 3.15 -2.68
C ASP A 108 22.96 2.52 -1.28
N ASP A 109 21.82 2.11 -0.71
CA ASP A 109 21.78 1.40 0.57
C ASP A 109 22.62 0.11 0.55
N TRP A 110 22.53 -0.65 -0.54
CA TRP A 110 23.28 -1.89 -0.69
C TRP A 110 24.77 -1.62 -0.97
N TRP A 111 25.11 -0.57 -1.71
CA TRP A 111 26.50 -0.11 -1.87
C TRP A 111 27.13 0.23 -0.52
N LYS A 112 26.42 1.02 0.28
CA LYS A 112 26.88 1.44 1.61
C LYS A 112 27.03 0.23 2.54
N ARG A 113 26.07 -0.69 2.55
CA ARG A 113 26.14 -1.89 3.38
C ARG A 113 27.28 -2.82 3.00
N THR A 114 27.51 -3.04 1.71
CA THR A 114 28.46 -4.07 1.24
C THR A 114 29.88 -3.56 1.12
N PHE A 115 30.05 -2.31 0.67
CA PHE A 115 31.36 -1.74 0.35
C PHE A 115 31.73 -0.52 1.21
N ASN A 116 30.83 -0.06 2.09
CA ASN A 116 30.99 1.18 2.86
C ASN A 116 31.24 2.41 1.96
N VAL A 117 30.59 2.43 0.79
CA VAL A 117 30.63 3.53 -0.18
C VAL A 117 29.24 4.12 -0.32
N ASP A 118 29.15 5.44 -0.19
CA ASP A 118 27.94 6.23 -0.41
C ASP A 118 28.06 6.90 -1.78
N LEU A 119 27.16 6.56 -2.72
CA LEU A 119 27.19 7.11 -4.08
C LEU A 119 26.40 8.42 -4.17
N GLY A 120 25.73 8.85 -3.09
CA GLY A 120 24.88 10.03 -3.09
C GLY A 120 23.72 9.95 -4.07
N ARG A 121 23.29 8.72 -4.43
CA ARG A 121 22.20 8.52 -5.40
C ARG A 121 20.86 8.70 -4.71
N THR A 122 20.08 9.68 -5.17
CA THR A 122 18.70 9.84 -4.69
C THR A 122 17.79 8.85 -5.39
N THR A 123 17.13 7.97 -4.63
CA THR A 123 15.98 7.21 -5.14
C THR A 123 14.74 8.08 -5.06
N THR A 124 14.15 8.43 -6.20
CA THR A 124 12.86 9.11 -6.21
C THR A 124 11.76 8.08 -6.01
N THR A 125 10.86 8.38 -5.07
CA THR A 125 9.61 7.63 -4.92
C THR A 125 8.53 8.44 -5.61
N GLU A 126 8.20 8.03 -6.83
CA GLU A 126 7.14 8.67 -7.61
C GLU A 126 5.78 8.08 -7.21
N LYS A 127 4.76 8.92 -7.10
CA LYS A 127 3.40 8.47 -6.82
C LYS A 127 2.87 7.68 -8.02
N CYS A 128 2.21 6.57 -7.73
CA CYS A 128 1.45 5.80 -8.73
C CYS A 128 -0.03 6.19 -8.69
N PHE A 129 -0.68 6.27 -9.85
CA PHE A 129 -2.08 6.63 -9.99
C PHE A 129 -2.86 5.56 -10.75
N ILE A 130 -3.84 4.97 -10.08
CA ILE A 130 -4.81 4.05 -10.67
C ILE A 130 -6.16 4.78 -10.69
N GLY A 131 -6.78 4.86 -11.87
CA GLY A 131 -8.03 5.58 -12.08
C GLY A 131 -9.24 4.95 -11.38
N ASN A 132 -10.42 5.48 -11.69
CA ASN A 132 -11.70 4.90 -11.30
C ASN A 132 -12.06 3.76 -12.27
N ASP A 133 -12.82 2.78 -11.78
CA ASP A 133 -13.35 1.66 -12.58
C ASP A 133 -12.26 0.89 -13.34
N VAL A 134 -11.14 0.63 -12.66
CA VAL A 134 -10.01 -0.11 -13.21
C VAL A 134 -10.01 -1.53 -12.65
N TRP A 135 -9.92 -2.52 -13.52
CA TRP A 135 -9.63 -3.91 -13.13
C TRP A 135 -8.16 -4.24 -13.33
N ILE A 136 -7.52 -4.83 -12.31
CA ILE A 136 -6.13 -5.30 -12.36
C ILE A 136 -6.08 -6.78 -11.98
N GLY A 137 -5.56 -7.59 -12.90
CA GLY A 137 -5.41 -9.03 -12.73
C GLY A 137 -4.40 -9.42 -11.65
N SER A 138 -4.49 -10.67 -11.20
CA SER A 138 -3.61 -11.21 -10.17
C SER A 138 -2.15 -11.21 -10.61
N GLY A 139 -1.24 -10.96 -9.67
CA GLY A 139 0.21 -10.99 -9.95
C GLY A 139 0.72 -9.77 -10.71
N ALA A 140 -0.13 -8.79 -11.01
CA ALA A 140 0.27 -7.59 -11.72
C ALA A 140 1.28 -6.75 -10.91
N ILE A 141 2.27 -6.22 -11.62
CA ILE A 141 3.27 -5.30 -11.06
C ILE A 141 3.08 -3.94 -11.75
N ILE A 142 2.73 -2.93 -10.97
CA ILE A 142 2.58 -1.54 -11.41
C ILE A 142 3.75 -0.74 -10.83
N LEU A 143 4.61 -0.24 -11.72
CA LEU A 143 5.79 0.51 -11.32
C LEU A 143 5.39 1.85 -10.66
N GLY A 144 6.24 2.35 -9.76
CA GLY A 144 6.12 3.72 -9.27
C GLY A 144 6.24 4.73 -10.41
N GLY A 145 5.46 5.80 -10.33
CA GLY A 145 5.41 6.87 -11.35
C GLY A 145 4.55 6.58 -12.57
N ILE A 146 3.76 5.50 -12.55
CA ILE A 146 2.72 5.20 -13.55
C ILE A 146 1.39 5.81 -13.13
#